data_AF-A0A228IYR0-F1
#
_entry.id   AF-A0A228IYR0-F1
#
_cell.length_a   1.000
_cell.length_b   1.000
_cell.length_c   1.000
_cell.angle_alpha   90.00
_cell.angle_beta   90.00
_cell.angle_gamma   90.00
#
_symmetry.space_group_name_H-M   'P 1'
#
loop_
_entity.id
_entity.type
_entity.pdbx_description
1 polymer ?
#
loop_
_entity_poly.entity_id
_entity_poly.type
_entity_poly.pdbx_seq_one_letter_code
_entity_poly.pdbx_strand_id
1 'polypeptide(L)'
;MKRSSAEILREYGPFPGVDGVHGVTFDGQYVWYASGDKLNALDPERGTTVRSLDVAAHAGTAFDGHHLYQIVENRIEKIDPESGRVLATIPAPGGGGDSGLAWAEGTLWVGQYRERKIHQVDPQSGTVLRTIESNRFVTGVTWVDGELWHGTWEADQADLRHIDPRTGRVLEQVDMPAGVGVSGLESDGHDRFYCGGGNSGTLRTVRRPARARTSGNNAGTTPDSADE
;
A
#
# COMPACT_ATOMS: atom_id res chain seq x y z
N MET A 1 -10.18 -15.86 -10.65
CA MET A 1 -9.81 -14.50 -10.20
C MET A 1 -10.98 -13.58 -10.48
N LYS A 2 -11.41 -12.77 -9.52
CA LYS A 2 -12.44 -11.74 -9.73
C LYS A 2 -11.82 -10.54 -10.46
N ARG A 3 -12.59 -9.85 -11.29
CA ARG A 3 -12.12 -8.67 -12.03
C ARG A 3 -13.19 -7.60 -12.05
N SER A 4 -12.83 -6.36 -11.78
CA SER A 4 -13.72 -5.20 -11.82
C SER A 4 -12.97 -3.95 -12.29
N SER A 5 -13.71 -2.90 -12.68
CA SER A 5 -13.13 -1.58 -12.91
C SER A 5 -13.03 -0.79 -11.61
N ALA A 6 -12.02 0.06 -11.49
CA ALA A 6 -11.85 0.97 -10.36
C ALA A 6 -12.98 2.00 -10.30
N GLU A 7 -13.52 2.20 -9.09
CA GLU A 7 -14.37 3.35 -8.78
C GLU A 7 -13.49 4.42 -8.10
N ILE A 8 -13.16 5.49 -8.82
CA ILE A 8 -12.43 6.63 -8.26
C ILE A 8 -13.39 7.47 -7.43
N LEU A 9 -13.07 7.67 -6.15
CA LEU A 9 -13.94 8.37 -5.19
C LEU A 9 -13.60 9.85 -5.07
N ARG A 10 -12.29 10.15 -5.08
CA ARG A 10 -11.75 11.50 -4.95
C ARG A 10 -10.35 11.55 -5.52
N GLU A 11 -9.99 12.70 -6.06
CA GLU A 11 -8.63 13.04 -6.45
C GLU A 11 -8.15 14.25 -5.63
N TYR A 12 -6.87 14.22 -5.26
CA TYR A 12 -6.15 15.28 -4.58
C TYR A 12 -4.98 15.70 -5.46
N GLY A 13 -4.67 17.00 -5.42
CA GLY A 13 -3.66 17.60 -6.26
C GLY A 13 -4.15 17.88 -7.69
N PRO A 14 -3.24 18.08 -8.66
CA PRO A 14 -1.78 18.04 -8.49
C PRO A 14 -1.30 19.02 -7.42
N PHE A 15 -0.39 18.58 -6.55
CA PHE A 15 0.07 19.42 -5.45
C PHE A 15 1.10 20.45 -5.97
N PRO A 16 1.03 21.73 -5.55
CA PRO A 16 1.98 22.75 -5.98
C PRO A 16 3.43 22.36 -5.66
N GLY A 17 4.30 22.39 -6.67
CA GLY A 17 5.73 22.05 -6.51
C GLY A 17 6.03 20.57 -6.32
N VAL A 18 5.05 19.68 -6.54
CA VAL A 18 5.20 18.22 -6.45
C VAL A 18 5.10 17.63 -7.85
N ASP A 19 6.23 17.20 -8.39
CA ASP A 19 6.30 16.56 -9.72
C ASP A 19 5.89 15.08 -9.69
N GLY A 20 5.87 14.48 -8.50
CA GLY A 20 5.57 13.06 -8.34
C GLY A 20 5.00 12.72 -6.97
N VAL A 21 4.05 11.79 -6.93
CA VAL A 21 3.62 11.11 -5.71
C VAL A 21 4.07 9.65 -5.81
N HIS A 22 4.96 9.19 -4.93
CA HIS A 22 5.54 7.85 -4.96
C HIS A 22 4.86 6.93 -3.94
N GLY A 23 5.54 6.65 -2.82
CA GLY A 23 4.97 5.92 -1.69
C GLY A 23 3.80 6.65 -1.04
N VAL A 24 2.86 5.87 -0.50
CA VAL A 24 1.70 6.36 0.24
C VAL A 24 1.51 5.45 1.45
N THR A 25 1.23 6.02 2.62
CA THR A 25 0.80 5.27 3.82
C THR A 25 -0.21 6.08 4.62
N PHE A 26 -0.92 5.46 5.57
CA PHE A 26 -1.97 6.08 6.36
C PHE A 26 -1.70 5.84 7.84
N ASP A 27 -1.65 6.91 8.63
CA ASP A 27 -1.33 6.81 10.05
C ASP A 27 -2.56 6.61 10.97
N GLY A 28 -3.75 6.45 10.36
CA GLY A 28 -5.03 6.43 11.06
C GLY A 28 -5.75 7.78 11.06
N GLN A 29 -5.06 8.87 10.72
CA GLN A 29 -5.61 10.23 10.66
C GLN A 29 -5.23 10.98 9.37
N TYR A 30 -3.96 10.95 8.99
CA TYR A 30 -3.38 11.60 7.83
C TYR A 30 -2.83 10.59 6.84
N VAL A 31 -2.94 10.93 5.55
CA VAL A 31 -2.28 10.20 4.48
C VAL A 31 -0.91 10.81 4.28
N TRP A 32 0.14 10.01 4.46
CA TRP A 32 1.49 10.40 4.16
C TRP A 32 1.84 10.02 2.73
N TYR A 33 2.42 10.96 1.99
CA TYR A 33 2.87 10.70 0.62
C TYR A 33 4.29 11.23 0.37
N ALA A 34 5.04 10.42 -0.37
CA ALA A 34 6.42 10.68 -0.78
C ALA A 34 6.45 11.54 -2.05
N SER A 35 7.12 12.70 -1.99
CA SER A 35 7.20 13.68 -3.09
C SER A 35 8.60 13.90 -3.65
N GLY A 36 9.51 12.95 -3.45
CA GLY A 36 10.91 13.02 -3.88
C GLY A 36 11.85 13.43 -2.76
N ASP A 37 11.70 14.63 -2.22
CA ASP A 37 12.55 15.22 -1.17
C ASP A 37 11.84 15.39 0.19
N LYS A 38 10.54 15.09 0.25
CA LYS A 38 9.70 15.24 1.45
C LYS A 38 8.70 14.12 1.61
N LEU A 39 8.39 13.82 2.86
CA LEU A 39 7.15 13.15 3.26
C LEU A 39 6.12 14.19 3.67
N ASN A 40 4.92 14.13 3.09
CA ASN A 40 3.87 15.12 3.30
C ASN A 40 2.64 14.46 3.91
N ALA A 41 2.14 15.00 5.02
CA ALA A 41 0.89 14.56 5.64
C ALA A 41 -0.27 15.38 5.06
N LEU A 42 -1.19 14.68 4.41
CA LEU A 42 -2.43 15.18 3.85
C LEU A 42 -3.58 14.88 4.81
N ASP A 43 -4.40 15.88 5.11
CA ASP A 43 -5.73 15.67 5.70
C ASP A 43 -6.67 15.15 4.60
N PRO A 44 -7.15 13.88 4.66
CA PRO A 44 -7.97 13.30 3.60
C PRO A 44 -9.36 13.93 3.52
N GLU A 45 -9.89 14.50 4.60
CA GLU A 45 -11.21 15.16 4.59
C GLU A 45 -11.10 16.52 3.91
N ARG A 46 -10.10 17.32 4.31
CA ARG A 46 -9.89 18.67 3.75
C ARG A 46 -9.20 18.64 2.38
N GLY A 47 -8.41 17.62 2.10
CA GLY A 47 -7.58 17.51 0.90
C GLY A 47 -6.39 18.47 0.91
N THR A 48 -5.93 18.90 2.08
CA THR A 48 -4.85 19.88 2.25
C THR A 48 -3.66 19.26 2.98
N THR A 49 -2.45 19.52 2.48
CA THR A 49 -1.22 19.14 3.18
C THR A 49 -1.09 19.97 4.45
N VAL A 50 -1.06 19.30 5.60
CA VAL A 50 -1.01 19.93 6.93
C VAL A 50 0.40 19.96 7.52
N ARG A 51 1.30 19.13 6.99
CA ARG A 51 2.66 18.98 7.49
C ARG A 51 3.57 18.38 6.42
N SER A 52 4.86 18.72 6.47
CA SER A 52 5.91 18.07 5.69
C SER A 52 7.12 17.76 6.57
N LEU A 53 7.86 16.72 6.21
CA LEU A 53 9.15 16.34 6.77
C LEU A 53 10.19 16.38 5.65
N ASP A 54 11.33 17.03 5.89
CA ASP A 54 12.44 17.13 4.95
C ASP A 54 13.28 15.84 4.98
N VAL A 55 12.78 14.80 4.32
CA VAL A 55 13.39 13.47 4.24
C VAL A 55 13.31 12.97 2.80
N ALA A 56 14.38 12.35 2.31
CA ALA A 56 14.40 11.76 0.97
C ALA A 56 13.26 10.72 0.84
N ALA A 57 12.40 10.90 -0.15
CA ALA A 57 11.11 10.22 -0.22
C ALA A 57 10.71 9.96 -1.67
N HIS A 58 11.52 9.17 -2.39
CA HIS A 58 11.34 8.89 -3.82
C HIS A 58 10.73 7.50 -4.10
N ALA A 59 10.41 6.74 -3.05
CA ALA A 59 9.90 5.37 -3.14
C ALA A 59 8.91 5.12 -2.00
N GLY A 60 8.66 3.85 -1.66
CA GLY A 60 7.62 3.39 -0.75
C GLY A 60 7.79 3.89 0.68
N THR A 61 6.63 4.12 1.30
CA THR A 61 6.49 4.60 2.66
C THR A 61 5.54 3.67 3.40
N ALA A 62 5.78 3.39 4.67
CA ALA A 62 4.88 2.63 5.53
C ALA A 62 4.81 3.23 6.95
N PHE A 63 3.78 2.87 7.72
CA PHE A 63 3.61 3.30 9.10
C PHE A 63 3.36 2.11 10.03
N ASP A 64 4.14 1.99 11.11
CA ASP A 64 4.05 0.85 12.05
C ASP A 64 3.02 1.02 13.18
N GLY A 65 2.26 2.12 13.18
CA GLY A 65 1.43 2.57 14.31
C GLY A 65 2.10 3.66 15.15
N HIS A 66 3.41 3.84 15.01
CA HIS A 66 4.20 4.84 15.74
C HIS A 66 5.24 5.58 14.89
N HIS A 67 5.86 4.90 13.94
CA HIS A 67 6.97 5.39 13.14
C HIS A 67 6.68 5.24 11.65
N LEU A 68 7.25 6.16 10.88
CA LEU A 68 7.29 6.05 9.43
C LEU A 68 8.49 5.19 9.03
N TYR A 69 8.36 4.48 7.93
CA TYR A 69 9.44 3.80 7.24
C TYR A 69 9.49 4.32 5.82
N GLN A 70 10.69 4.60 5.31
CA GLN A 70 10.88 5.14 3.97
C GLN A 70 12.00 4.40 3.25
N ILE A 71 11.73 3.95 2.02
CA ILE A 71 12.79 3.47 1.13
C ILE A 71 13.58 4.68 0.61
N VAL A 72 14.90 4.61 0.78
CA VAL A 72 15.86 5.60 0.30
C VAL A 72 17.01 4.87 -0.38
N GLU A 73 17.10 4.97 -1.71
CA GLU A 73 18.09 4.25 -2.50
C GLU A 73 18.08 2.75 -2.17
N ASN A 74 19.19 2.21 -1.62
CA ASN A 74 19.37 0.81 -1.28
C ASN A 74 19.13 0.48 0.21
N ARG A 75 18.42 1.33 0.95
CA ARG A 75 18.14 1.17 2.38
C ARG A 75 16.70 1.56 2.72
N ILE A 76 16.26 1.16 3.90
CA ILE A 76 15.00 1.58 4.51
C ILE A 76 15.33 2.31 5.81
N GLU A 77 14.81 3.51 5.95
CA GLU A 77 14.99 4.36 7.12
C GLU A 77 13.73 4.33 7.98
N LYS A 78 13.89 4.07 9.28
CA LYS A 78 12.84 4.24 10.29
C LYS A 78 12.89 5.68 10.79
N ILE A 79 11.78 6.40 10.71
CA ILE A 79 11.70 7.84 10.90
C ILE A 79 10.69 8.14 12.00
N ASP A 80 11.07 9.04 12.90
CA ASP A 80 10.15 9.64 13.86
C ASP A 80 9.23 10.63 13.12
N PRO A 81 7.90 10.40 13.06
CA PRO A 81 6.97 11.29 12.35
C PRO A 81 6.88 12.67 12.98
N GLU A 82 7.27 12.84 14.26
CA GLU A 82 7.22 14.12 14.95
C GLU A 82 8.42 15.04 14.66
N SER A 83 9.59 14.50 14.35
CA SER A 83 10.78 15.30 14.10
C SER A 83 11.37 15.12 12.70
N GLY A 84 10.99 14.07 11.98
CA GLY A 84 11.66 13.63 10.76
C GLY A 84 13.02 12.98 11.00
N ARG A 85 13.41 12.77 12.26
CA ARG A 85 14.71 12.16 12.59
C ARG A 85 14.72 10.68 12.23
N VAL A 86 15.77 10.26 11.53
CA VAL A 86 16.07 8.84 11.30
C VAL A 86 16.50 8.19 12.61
N LEU A 87 15.75 7.18 13.03
CA LEU A 87 15.96 6.42 14.27
C LEU A 87 16.76 5.14 14.04
N ALA A 88 16.60 4.53 12.87
CA ALA A 88 17.32 3.32 12.48
C ALA A 88 17.36 3.20 10.94
N THR A 89 18.28 2.38 10.47
CA THR A 89 18.46 2.09 9.04
C THR A 89 18.74 0.61 8.86
N ILE A 90 18.08 0.00 7.89
CA ILE A 90 18.29 -1.39 7.46
C ILE A 90 18.54 -1.43 5.95
N PRO A 91 19.23 -2.45 5.41
CA PRO A 91 19.36 -2.63 3.97
C PRO A 91 17.99 -2.89 3.32
N ALA A 92 17.78 -2.36 2.11
CA ALA A 92 16.64 -2.70 1.28
C ALA A 92 16.93 -4.00 0.52
N PRO A 93 15.97 -4.95 0.44
CA PRO A 93 16.22 -6.28 -0.11
C PRO A 93 16.52 -6.27 -1.61
N GLY A 94 15.98 -5.29 -2.35
CA GLY A 94 16.18 -5.14 -3.78
C GLY A 94 17.41 -4.34 -4.18
N GLY A 95 18.24 -3.89 -3.23
CA GLY A 95 19.49 -3.17 -3.49
C GLY A 95 19.32 -1.86 -4.25
N GLY A 96 18.15 -1.21 -4.15
CA GLY A 96 17.81 0.01 -4.89
C GLY A 96 16.78 -0.20 -6.01
N GLY A 97 16.35 -1.44 -6.23
CA GLY A 97 15.21 -1.76 -7.11
C GLY A 97 13.85 -1.75 -6.41
N ASP A 98 13.80 -1.28 -5.16
CA ASP A 98 12.64 -1.31 -4.29
C ASP A 98 11.66 -0.16 -4.59
N SER A 99 10.38 -0.38 -4.33
CA SER A 99 9.28 0.52 -4.74
C SER A 99 8.18 0.62 -3.70
N GLY A 100 7.33 -0.40 -3.55
CA GLY A 100 6.26 -0.40 -2.55
C GLY A 100 6.75 -0.78 -1.16
N LEU A 101 6.12 -0.25 -0.12
CA LEU A 101 6.40 -0.59 1.27
C LEU A 101 5.11 -0.64 2.07
N ALA A 102 4.92 -1.67 2.88
CA ALA A 102 3.84 -1.76 3.87
C ALA A 102 4.36 -2.27 5.21
N TRP A 103 3.68 -1.89 6.28
CA TRP A 103 3.85 -2.50 7.60
C TRP A 103 2.71 -3.46 7.88
N ALA A 104 3.05 -4.66 8.36
CA ALA A 104 2.10 -5.74 8.37
C ALA A 104 2.59 -6.91 9.25
N GLU A 105 1.78 -7.32 10.24
CA GLU A 105 2.09 -8.40 11.20
C GLU A 105 3.49 -8.27 11.83
N GLY A 106 3.91 -7.05 12.18
CA GLY A 106 5.23 -6.83 12.81
C GLY A 106 6.42 -6.90 11.85
N THR A 107 6.17 -6.99 10.54
CA THR A 107 7.19 -7.08 9.49
C THR A 107 6.98 -6.01 8.42
N LEU A 108 8.04 -5.74 7.65
CA LEU A 108 7.94 -4.91 6.45
C LEU A 108 7.66 -5.78 5.23
N TRP A 109 6.80 -5.30 4.34
CA TRP A 109 6.52 -5.93 3.05
C TRP A 109 6.99 -5.00 1.95
N VAL A 110 8.03 -5.40 1.23
CA VAL A 110 8.78 -4.56 0.29
C VAL A 110 8.57 -5.06 -1.14
N GLY A 111 8.04 -4.20 -2.01
CA GLY A 111 7.92 -4.48 -3.43
C GLY A 111 9.23 -4.22 -4.18
N GLN A 112 9.77 -5.21 -4.87
CA GLN A 112 10.89 -5.05 -5.80
C GLN A 112 10.34 -4.89 -7.22
N TYR A 113 10.50 -3.69 -7.78
CA TYR A 113 9.69 -3.19 -8.89
C TYR A 113 9.75 -4.06 -10.15
N ARG A 114 10.88 -4.03 -10.85
CA ARG A 114 11.06 -4.72 -12.14
C ARG A 114 11.35 -6.21 -12.01
N GLU A 115 11.83 -6.62 -10.84
CA GLU A 115 12.05 -8.03 -10.50
C GLU A 115 10.75 -8.74 -10.11
N ARG A 116 9.64 -7.99 -9.96
CA ARG A 116 8.30 -8.52 -9.73
C ARG A 116 8.21 -9.37 -8.47
N LYS A 117 8.80 -8.88 -7.38
CA LYS A 117 8.81 -9.59 -6.09
C LYS A 117 8.20 -8.76 -4.99
N ILE A 118 7.65 -9.43 -4.00
CA ILE A 118 7.29 -8.84 -2.71
C ILE A 118 8.05 -9.62 -1.63
N HIS A 119 8.88 -8.92 -0.86
CA HIS A 119 9.68 -9.50 0.22
C HIS A 119 9.04 -9.19 1.57
N GLN A 120 8.88 -10.21 2.41
CA GLN A 120 8.69 -10.01 3.84
C GLN A 120 10.06 -9.83 4.48
N VAL A 121 10.23 -8.75 5.23
CA VAL A 121 11.52 -8.30 5.77
C VAL A 121 11.41 -8.09 7.27
N ASP A 122 12.40 -8.60 8.00
CA ASP A 122 12.59 -8.29 9.41
C ASP A 122 13.00 -6.82 9.58
N PRO A 123 12.21 -6.00 10.31
CA PRO A 123 12.42 -4.57 10.38
C PRO A 123 13.60 -4.14 11.24
N GLN A 124 14.22 -5.07 11.98
CA GLN A 124 15.38 -4.79 12.82
C GLN A 124 16.70 -4.98 12.07
N SER A 125 16.76 -5.98 11.19
CA SER A 125 17.97 -6.40 10.50
C SER A 125 17.96 -6.17 8.99
N GLY A 126 16.78 -6.05 8.37
CA GLY A 126 16.64 -6.10 6.91
C GLY A 126 16.71 -7.52 6.32
N THR A 127 16.69 -8.56 7.16
CA THR A 127 16.71 -9.95 6.69
C THR A 127 15.42 -10.28 5.94
N VAL A 128 15.54 -10.84 4.74
CA VAL A 128 14.40 -11.36 3.98
C VAL A 128 13.92 -12.67 4.62
N LEU A 129 12.69 -12.68 5.11
CA LEU A 129 12.04 -13.82 5.74
C LEU A 129 11.28 -14.68 4.71
N ARG A 130 10.74 -14.05 3.68
CA ARG A 130 9.96 -14.68 2.61
C ARG A 130 10.00 -13.82 1.35
N THR A 131 9.87 -14.46 0.20
CA THR A 131 9.66 -13.81 -1.10
C THR A 131 8.42 -14.37 -1.77
N ILE A 132 7.61 -13.49 -2.35
CA ILE A 132 6.47 -13.80 -3.20
C ILE A 132 6.77 -13.29 -4.60
N GLU A 133 6.51 -14.13 -5.59
CA GLU A 133 6.61 -13.76 -7.00
C GLU A 133 5.30 -13.13 -7.50
N SER A 134 5.43 -12.09 -8.32
CA SER A 134 4.35 -11.45 -9.06
C SER A 134 4.58 -11.66 -10.56
N ASN A 135 3.51 -11.71 -11.33
CA ASN A 135 3.60 -11.75 -12.79
C ASN A 135 3.59 -10.34 -13.43
N ARG A 136 3.62 -9.28 -12.62
CA ARG A 136 3.69 -7.87 -13.03
C ARG A 136 4.61 -7.05 -12.11
N PHE A 137 4.99 -5.86 -12.57
CA PHE A 137 5.68 -4.90 -11.73
C PHE A 137 4.87 -4.60 -10.46
N VAL A 138 5.58 -4.46 -9.35
CA VAL A 138 5.02 -4.14 -8.04
C VAL A 138 5.35 -2.68 -7.75
N THR A 139 4.36 -1.81 -7.53
CA THR A 139 4.61 -0.37 -7.32
C THR A 139 4.26 0.11 -5.91
N GLY A 140 3.11 -0.32 -5.39
CA GLY A 140 2.69 -0.12 -4.00
C GLY A 140 2.27 -1.45 -3.37
N VAL A 141 2.34 -1.55 -2.05
CA VAL A 141 1.94 -2.74 -1.29
C VAL A 141 1.11 -2.26 -0.10
N THR A 142 0.04 -2.97 0.26
CA THR A 142 -0.75 -2.67 1.45
C THR A 142 -1.38 -3.94 2.04
N TRP A 143 -1.73 -3.88 3.32
CA TRP A 143 -2.46 -4.92 4.03
C TRP A 143 -3.71 -4.37 4.66
N VAL A 144 -4.81 -5.11 4.49
CA VAL A 144 -6.08 -4.78 5.11
C VAL A 144 -6.89 -6.05 5.31
N ASP A 145 -7.45 -6.26 6.50
CA ASP A 145 -8.27 -7.44 6.85
C ASP A 145 -7.60 -8.80 6.52
N GLY A 146 -6.27 -8.87 6.62
CA GLY A 146 -5.47 -10.07 6.30
C GLY A 146 -5.28 -10.31 4.80
N GLU A 147 -5.59 -9.34 3.95
CA GLU A 147 -5.49 -9.43 2.49
C GLU A 147 -4.28 -8.65 1.98
N LEU A 148 -3.45 -9.31 1.16
CA LEU A 148 -2.31 -8.69 0.48
C LEU A 148 -2.74 -8.05 -0.83
N TRP A 149 -2.67 -6.72 -0.87
CA TRP A 149 -2.92 -5.95 -2.07
C TRP A 149 -1.64 -5.28 -2.56
N HIS A 150 -1.45 -5.24 -3.87
CA HIS A 150 -0.38 -4.45 -4.48
C HIS A 150 -0.86 -3.72 -5.74
N GLY A 151 -0.24 -2.58 -6.01
CA GLY A 151 -0.40 -1.86 -7.26
C GLY A 151 0.51 -2.42 -8.34
N THR A 152 0.09 -2.27 -9.59
CA THR A 152 0.94 -2.51 -10.76
C THR A 152 0.88 -1.31 -11.68
N TRP A 153 1.96 -1.07 -12.41
CA TRP A 153 1.97 -0.12 -13.52
C TRP A 153 3.07 -0.51 -14.51
N GLU A 154 2.67 -0.99 -15.69
CA GLU A 154 3.60 -1.42 -16.73
C GLU A 154 2.87 -1.36 -18.09
N ALA A 155 3.59 -0.96 -19.15
CA ALA A 155 3.03 -0.77 -20.49
C ALA A 155 1.74 0.08 -20.51
N ASP A 156 1.76 1.21 -19.79
CA ASP A 156 0.65 2.17 -19.69
C ASP A 156 -0.68 1.59 -19.14
N GLN A 157 -0.60 0.44 -18.47
CA GLN A 157 -1.73 -0.21 -17.79
C GLN A 157 -1.42 -0.38 -16.31
N ALA A 158 -2.34 0.07 -15.47
CA ALA A 158 -2.28 -0.09 -14.03
C ALA A 158 -3.49 -0.87 -13.50
N ASP A 159 -3.26 -1.67 -12.48
CA ASP A 159 -4.31 -2.38 -11.76
C ASP A 159 -3.92 -2.54 -10.28
N LEU A 160 -4.92 -2.78 -9.43
CA LEU A 160 -4.73 -3.20 -8.04
C LEU A 160 -5.02 -4.69 -7.94
N ARG A 161 -4.20 -5.43 -7.19
CA ARG A 161 -4.28 -6.89 -7.12
C ARG A 161 -4.31 -7.40 -5.70
N HIS A 162 -5.37 -8.10 -5.37
CA HIS A 162 -5.38 -8.98 -4.21
C HIS A 162 -4.68 -10.28 -4.59
N ILE A 163 -3.63 -10.62 -3.87
CA ILE A 163 -2.88 -11.84 -4.08
C ILE A 163 -2.93 -12.72 -2.84
N ASP A 164 -2.83 -14.03 -3.05
CA ASP A 164 -2.60 -14.98 -2.00
C ASP A 164 -1.16 -14.78 -1.45
N PRO A 165 -0.98 -14.41 -0.16
CA PRO A 165 0.33 -14.06 0.39
C PRO A 165 1.27 -15.26 0.59
N ARG A 166 0.82 -16.49 0.29
CA ARG A 166 1.66 -17.69 0.31
C ARG A 166 2.17 -18.05 -1.08
N THR A 167 1.40 -17.74 -2.12
CA THR A 167 1.63 -18.26 -3.47
C THR A 167 1.81 -17.18 -4.54
N GLY A 168 1.45 -15.93 -4.25
CA GLY A 168 1.43 -14.83 -5.24
C GLY A 168 0.29 -14.93 -6.26
N ARG A 169 -0.59 -15.93 -6.14
CA ARG A 169 -1.72 -16.11 -7.06
C ARG A 169 -2.70 -14.94 -6.92
N VAL A 170 -3.03 -14.30 -8.05
CA VAL A 170 -4.02 -13.22 -8.08
C VAL A 170 -5.42 -13.77 -7.82
N LEU A 171 -6.02 -13.29 -6.73
CA LEU A 171 -7.38 -13.62 -6.30
C LEU A 171 -8.39 -12.65 -6.90
N GLU A 172 -8.03 -11.37 -6.95
CA GLU A 172 -8.86 -10.27 -7.44
C GLU A 172 -8.03 -9.18 -8.11
N GLN A 173 -8.58 -8.57 -9.15
CA GLN A 173 -7.98 -7.49 -9.91
C GLN A 173 -8.96 -6.33 -10.10
N VAL A 174 -8.50 -5.11 -9.84
CA VAL A 174 -9.24 -3.87 -10.07
C VAL A 174 -8.50 -3.07 -11.13
N ASP A 175 -9.09 -2.94 -12.32
CA ASP A 175 -8.50 -2.24 -13.44
C ASP A 175 -8.62 -0.72 -13.26
N MET A 176 -7.49 -0.02 -13.35
CA MET A 176 -7.51 1.44 -13.38
C MET A 176 -7.94 1.96 -14.76
N PRO A 177 -8.54 3.16 -14.86
CA PRO A 177 -8.79 3.79 -16.15
C PRO A 177 -7.49 3.97 -16.95
N ALA A 178 -7.60 3.97 -18.28
CA ALA A 178 -6.44 4.20 -19.16
C ALA A 178 -5.74 5.54 -18.83
N GLY A 179 -4.41 5.51 -18.76
CA GLY A 179 -3.60 6.68 -18.42
C GLY A 179 -3.51 6.99 -16.92
N VAL A 180 -4.23 6.26 -16.06
CA VAL A 180 -4.14 6.41 -14.61
C VAL A 180 -3.10 5.44 -14.04
N GLY A 181 -1.96 5.98 -13.61
CA GLY A 181 -0.90 5.21 -12.94
C GLY A 181 -1.17 4.98 -11.45
N VAL A 182 -0.53 3.94 -10.90
CA VAL A 182 -0.47 3.64 -9.46
C VAL A 182 0.99 3.45 -9.07
N SER A 183 1.56 4.43 -8.38
CA SER A 183 2.96 4.42 -7.92
C SER A 183 3.12 3.98 -6.46
N GLY A 184 2.06 4.11 -5.67
CA GLY A 184 1.97 3.71 -4.27
C GLY A 184 0.53 3.31 -3.95
N LEU A 185 0.35 2.51 -2.91
CA LEU A 185 -0.95 1.96 -2.54
C LEU A 185 -1.02 1.81 -1.04
N GLU A 186 -2.09 2.31 -0.42
CA GLU A 186 -2.37 2.10 1.00
C GLU A 186 -3.87 1.99 1.25
N SER A 187 -4.31 1.16 2.20
CA SER A 187 -5.70 1.16 2.67
C SER A 187 -5.92 2.11 3.85
N ASP A 188 -7.11 2.71 3.92
CA ASP A 188 -7.59 3.42 5.12
C ASP A 188 -8.06 2.49 6.25
N GLY A 189 -7.88 1.18 6.09
CA GLY A 189 -8.42 0.14 6.98
C GLY A 189 -9.91 -0.14 6.78
N HIS A 190 -10.58 0.56 5.85
CA HIS A 190 -12.02 0.52 5.64
C HIS A 190 -12.36 0.30 4.16
N ASP A 191 -13.09 1.19 3.49
CA ASP A 191 -13.64 0.94 2.17
C ASP A 191 -12.84 1.58 1.03
N ARG A 192 -11.63 2.09 1.31
CA ARG A 192 -10.85 2.84 0.32
C ARG A 192 -9.38 2.44 0.29
N PHE A 193 -8.81 2.61 -0.91
CA PHE A 193 -7.39 2.65 -1.15
C PHE A 193 -6.98 4.06 -1.52
N TYR A 194 -5.88 4.54 -0.96
CA TYR A 194 -5.11 5.67 -1.44
C TYR A 194 -4.10 5.18 -2.48
N CYS A 195 -4.09 5.79 -3.66
CA CYS A 195 -3.21 5.45 -4.76
C CYS A 195 -2.40 6.67 -5.18
N GLY A 196 -1.07 6.55 -5.13
CA GLY A 196 -0.15 7.56 -5.66
C GLY A 196 -0.25 7.62 -7.19
N GLY A 197 -0.26 8.82 -7.74
CA GLY A 197 -0.41 9.06 -9.18
C GLY A 197 0.90 9.08 -9.97
N GLY A 198 2.03 8.75 -9.34
CA GLY A 198 3.36 8.89 -9.93
C GLY A 198 3.58 10.30 -10.46
N ASN A 199 4.02 10.41 -11.70
CA ASN A 199 4.39 11.66 -12.38
C ASN A 199 3.22 12.63 -12.63
N SER A 200 1.99 12.28 -12.24
CA SER A 200 0.88 13.23 -12.29
C SER A 200 0.84 14.18 -11.09
N GLY A 201 1.67 13.94 -10.05
CA GLY A 201 1.69 14.75 -8.83
C GLY A 201 0.38 14.68 -8.02
N THR A 202 -0.45 13.67 -8.27
CA THR A 202 -1.77 13.49 -7.64
C THR A 202 -1.79 12.32 -6.69
N LEU A 203 -2.73 12.35 -5.76
CA LEU A 203 -3.16 11.22 -4.94
C LEU A 203 -4.63 10.97 -5.24
N ARG A 204 -5.08 9.71 -5.29
CA ARG A 204 -6.50 9.40 -5.51
C ARG A 204 -6.99 8.33 -4.58
N THR A 205 -8.29 8.37 -4.29
CA THR A 205 -8.97 7.30 -3.56
C THR A 205 -9.74 6.41 -4.52
N VAL A 206 -9.56 5.11 -4.36
CA VAL A 206 -10.25 4.05 -5.12
C VAL A 206 -11.09 3.25 -4.14
N ARG A 207 -12.33 2.90 -4.48
CA ARG A 207 -13.12 2.03 -3.62
C ARG A 207 -12.48 0.65 -3.51
N ARG A 208 -12.27 0.18 -2.29
CA ARG A 208 -11.87 -1.20 -2.02
C ARG A 208 -13.06 -2.12 -2.31
N PRO A 209 -12.88 -3.20 -3.08
CA PRO A 209 -13.94 -4.18 -3.30
C PRO A 209 -14.48 -4.73 -1.98
N ALA A 210 -15.81 -4.75 -1.85
CA ALA A 210 -16.46 -5.26 -0.64
C ALA A 210 -16.20 -6.75 -0.46
N ARG A 211 -15.84 -7.16 0.76
CA ARG A 211 -15.73 -8.57 1.10
C ARG A 211 -17.11 -9.20 0.95
N ALA A 212 -17.20 -10.30 0.19
CA ALA A 212 -18.41 -11.12 0.21
C ALA A 212 -18.58 -11.60 1.65
N ARG A 213 -19.62 -11.14 2.35
CA ARG A 213 -20.00 -11.69 3.64
C ARG A 213 -20.23 -13.18 3.41
N THR A 214 -19.35 -14.03 3.94
CA THR A 214 -19.68 -15.43 4.13
C THR A 214 -20.89 -15.45 5.06
N SER A 215 -22.07 -15.67 4.50
CA SER A 215 -23.25 -16.00 5.28
C SER A 215 -22.91 -17.25 6.08
N GLY A 216 -22.67 -17.05 7.38
CA GLY A 216 -22.51 -18.14 8.34
C GLY A 216 -23.82 -18.92 8.40
N ASN A 217 -23.93 -19.94 7.56
CA ASN A 217 -25.03 -20.87 7.53
C ASN A 217 -24.65 -22.04 8.46
N ASN A 218 -24.98 -21.93 9.75
CA ASN A 218 -25.36 -23.10 10.56
C ASN A 218 -25.81 -22.71 11.98
N ALA A 219 -27.09 -22.89 12.27
CA ALA A 219 -27.52 -23.81 13.31
C ALA A 219 -29.00 -24.15 13.06
N GLY A 220 -29.23 -25.33 12.50
CA GLY A 220 -30.55 -25.92 12.41
C GLY A 220 -31.13 -26.10 13.82
N THR A 221 -32.28 -25.50 14.06
CA THR A 221 -33.23 -25.97 15.07
C THR A 221 -33.94 -27.18 14.49
N THR A 222 -33.59 -28.37 14.99
CA THR A 222 -34.40 -29.58 14.91
C THR A 222 -35.79 -29.31 15.50
N PRO A 223 -36.89 -29.73 14.85
CA PRO A 223 -38.19 -29.78 15.50
C PRO A 223 -38.21 -31.01 16.41
N ASP A 224 -38.38 -30.78 17.71
CA ASP A 224 -38.65 -31.85 18.66
C ASP A 224 -40.15 -32.19 18.59
N SER A 225 -40.43 -33.42 18.19
CA SER A 225 -41.75 -34.05 18.28
C SER A 225 -41.53 -35.50 18.71
N ALA A 226 -41.85 -35.83 19.96
CA ALA A 226 -43.01 -36.65 20.33
C ALA A 226 -42.81 -37.38 21.68
N ASP A 227 -43.90 -37.37 22.45
CA ASP A 227 -44.38 -38.40 23.39
C ASP A 227 -43.60 -38.72 24.68
N GLU A 228 -44.11 -38.19 25.81
CA GLU A 228 -44.83 -38.95 26.86
C GLU A 228 -45.71 -38.01 27.71
#